data_AF-A0A7X6Y3U5-F1
#
_entry.id   AF-A0A7X6Y3U5-F1
#
_cell.length_a   1.000
_cell.length_b   1.000
_cell.length_c   1.000
_cell.angle_alpha   90.00
_cell.angle_beta   90.00
_cell.angle_gamma   90.00
#
_symmetry.space_group_name_H-M   'P 1'
#
loop_
_entity.id
_entity.type
_entity.pdbx_description
1 polymer ?
#
loop_
_entity_poly.entity_id
_entity_poly.type
_entity_poly.pdbx_seq_one_letter_code
_entity_poly.pdbx_strand_id
1 'polypeptide(L)'
;MLEYAKIDTGFKDKIASRPGGERVKNCYLCGTCTAGCPVSSLRNEYSPRRFMRMILLGMKEEVLSSPEIWQCSQCHVCVAHCPQDVRFADIIRILRQMSVEEGYAPGDMLKKVEDIDVDLRKQRIALVEELTKEMSK
;
A
#
# COMPACT_ATOMS: atom_id res chain seq x y z
N MET A 1 -24.92 5.76 4.05
CA MET A 1 -25.33 4.64 4.93
C MET A 1 -24.57 3.42 4.45
N LEU A 2 -23.76 2.77 5.29
CA LEU A 2 -22.99 1.58 4.86
C LEU A 2 -23.98 0.44 4.59
N GLU A 3 -24.00 -0.10 3.38
CA GLU A 3 -24.75 -1.32 3.07
C GLU A 3 -24.02 -2.51 3.70
N TYR A 4 -24.56 -3.02 4.82
CA TYR A 4 -24.02 -4.19 5.51
C TYR A 4 -23.92 -5.45 4.63
N ALA A 5 -24.66 -5.50 3.51
CA ALA A 5 -24.69 -6.62 2.58
C ALA A 5 -23.35 -6.89 1.84
N LYS A 6 -22.41 -5.93 1.83
CA LYS A 6 -21.12 -6.04 1.11
C LYS A 6 -19.91 -6.37 1.99
N ILE A 7 -20.11 -6.54 3.30
CA ILE A 7 -19.02 -6.80 4.25
C ILE A 7 -18.58 -8.27 4.18
N ASP A 8 -17.33 -8.51 3.79
CA ASP A 8 -16.65 -9.82 3.85
C ASP A 8 -15.82 -9.92 5.13
N THR A 9 -16.40 -10.45 6.20
CA THR A 9 -15.74 -10.56 7.51
C THR A 9 -14.48 -11.44 7.49
N GLY A 10 -14.35 -12.33 6.49
CA GLY A 10 -13.18 -13.20 6.28
C GLY A 10 -12.08 -12.55 5.43
N PHE A 11 -12.25 -11.30 4.99
CA PHE A 11 -11.26 -10.62 4.14
C PHE A 11 -9.88 -10.53 4.81
N LYS A 12 -9.84 -10.19 6.09
CA LYS A 12 -8.60 -10.18 6.90
C LYS A 12 -7.93 -11.55 6.99
N ASP A 13 -8.70 -12.64 6.97
CA ASP A 13 -8.18 -14.01 7.01
C ASP A 13 -7.58 -14.43 5.66
N LYS A 14 -8.20 -14.01 4.54
CA LYS A 14 -7.65 -14.18 3.19
C LYS A 14 -6.32 -13.44 3.00
N ILE A 15 -6.17 -12.27 3.62
CA ILE A 15 -4.88 -11.55 3.65
C ILE A 15 -3.89 -12.28 4.57
N ALA A 16 -4.34 -12.72 5.75
CA ALA A 16 -3.49 -13.44 6.71
C ALA A 16 -2.92 -14.75 6.17
N SER A 17 -3.58 -15.39 5.21
CA SER A 17 -3.11 -16.62 4.56
C SER A 17 -2.06 -16.40 3.46
N ARG A 18 -1.70 -15.15 3.15
CA ARG A 18 -0.71 -14.81 2.11
C ARG A 18 0.62 -14.35 2.74
N PRO A 19 1.78 -14.65 2.12
CA PRO A 19 3.09 -14.24 2.65
C PRO A 19 3.22 -12.73 2.87
N GLY A 20 3.53 -12.35 4.11
CA GLY A 20 3.61 -10.95 4.57
C GLY A 20 2.31 -10.38 5.12
N GLY A 21 1.21 -11.14 5.09
CA GLY A 21 -0.09 -10.76 5.66
C GLY A 21 -0.39 -11.35 7.03
N GLU A 22 0.44 -12.25 7.55
CA GLU A 22 0.16 -13.12 8.70
C GLU A 22 -0.25 -12.34 9.95
N ARG A 23 0.34 -11.16 10.16
CA ARG A 23 0.11 -10.28 11.31
C ARG A 23 -0.97 -9.22 11.09
N VAL A 24 -1.70 -9.24 9.96
CA VAL A 24 -2.73 -8.22 9.62
C VAL A 24 -3.74 -8.01 10.75
N LYS A 25 -4.12 -9.08 11.45
CA LYS A 25 -5.10 -9.08 12.54
C LYS A 25 -4.60 -8.43 13.83
N ASN A 26 -3.29 -8.22 13.98
CA ASN A 26 -2.70 -7.60 15.16
C ASN A 26 -2.85 -6.07 15.17
N CYS A 27 -3.36 -5.48 14.09
CA CYS A 27 -3.49 -4.04 13.99
C CYS A 27 -4.57 -3.48 14.93
N TYR A 28 -4.13 -2.70 15.91
CA TYR A 28 -4.95 -1.91 16.82
C TYR A 28 -5.16 -0.43 16.41
N LEU A 29 -4.90 -0.08 15.14
CA LEU A 29 -5.20 1.23 14.55
C LEU A 29 -4.50 2.47 15.18
N CYS A 30 -3.30 2.34 15.77
CA CYS A 30 -2.57 3.47 16.38
C CYS A 30 -2.23 4.63 15.41
N GLY A 31 -1.98 4.35 14.13
CA GLY A 31 -1.69 5.39 13.12
C GLY A 31 -0.22 5.71 12.86
N THR A 32 0.73 5.04 13.52
CA THR A 32 2.18 5.22 13.25
C THR A 32 2.52 5.08 11.77
N CYS A 33 1.89 4.13 11.08
CA CYS A 33 2.08 3.92 9.65
C CYS A 33 1.63 5.12 8.79
N THR A 34 0.56 5.81 9.16
CA THR A 34 0.10 7.03 8.46
C THR A 34 1.03 8.20 8.75
N ALA A 35 1.43 8.39 10.01
CA ALA A 35 2.28 9.51 10.42
C ALA A 35 3.66 9.47 9.74
N GLY A 36 4.24 8.29 9.53
CA GLY A 36 5.52 8.12 8.84
C GLY A 36 5.45 7.95 7.33
N CYS A 37 4.25 8.01 6.71
CA CYS A 37 4.12 7.70 5.29
C CYS A 37 4.46 8.92 4.40
N PRO A 38 5.43 8.80 3.47
CA PRO A 38 5.76 9.89 2.55
C PRO A 38 4.65 10.17 1.53
N VAL A 39 3.78 9.19 1.26
CA VAL A 39 2.63 9.39 0.37
C VAL A 39 1.53 10.16 1.11
N SER A 40 1.24 9.79 2.37
CA SER A 40 0.26 10.52 3.20
C SER A 40 0.67 11.97 3.43
N SER A 41 1.97 12.29 3.52
CA SER A 41 2.42 13.69 3.65
C SER A 41 2.23 14.52 2.38
N LEU A 42 2.06 13.88 1.22
CA LEU A 42 1.82 14.56 -0.05
C LEU A 42 0.34 14.56 -0.46
N ARG A 43 -0.43 13.58 0.04
CA ARG A 43 -1.87 13.42 -0.27
C ARG A 43 -2.64 13.00 0.97
N ASN A 44 -3.58 13.84 1.38
CA ASN A 44 -4.40 13.62 2.57
C ASN A 44 -5.36 12.43 2.41
N GLU A 45 -5.70 12.04 1.18
CA GLU A 45 -6.62 10.94 0.87
C GLU A 45 -5.99 9.56 1.14
N TYR A 46 -4.66 9.45 1.02
CA TYR A 46 -3.95 8.20 1.25
C TYR A 46 -3.64 8.03 2.74
N SER A 47 -4.23 7.01 3.39
CA SER A 47 -3.97 6.72 4.80
C SER A 47 -3.85 5.22 5.06
N PRO A 48 -2.64 4.73 5.40
CA PRO A 48 -2.41 3.35 5.82
C PRO A 48 -3.35 2.88 6.94
N ARG A 49 -3.57 3.70 7.97
CA ARG A 49 -4.50 3.39 9.06
C ARG A 49 -5.95 3.26 8.57
N ARG A 50 -6.38 4.09 7.61
CA ARG A 50 -7.72 3.97 7.00
C ARG A 50 -7.87 2.63 6.30
N PHE A 51 -6.89 2.24 5.50
CA PHE A 51 -6.87 0.92 4.84
C PHE A 51 -6.92 -0.22 5.83
N MET A 52 -6.09 -0.19 6.88
CA MET A 52 -6.14 -1.22 7.92
C MET A 52 -7.52 -1.34 8.57
N ARG A 53 -8.18 -0.20 8.85
CA ARG A 53 -9.56 -0.23 9.38
C ARG A 53 -10.53 -0.89 8.40
N MET A 54 -10.48 -0.53 7.12
CA MET A 54 -11.35 -1.11 6.08
C MET A 54 -11.12 -2.62 5.92
N ILE A 55 -9.85 -3.05 5.95
CA ILE A 55 -9.46 -4.47 5.91
C ILE A 55 -10.05 -5.24 7.09
N LEU A 56 -9.87 -4.73 8.32
CA LEU A 56 -10.36 -5.39 9.53
C LEU A 56 -11.89 -5.47 9.58
N LEU A 57 -12.57 -4.46 9.04
CA LEU A 57 -14.03 -4.40 8.92
C LEU A 57 -14.58 -5.27 7.78
N GLY A 58 -13.74 -5.77 6.87
CA GLY A 58 -14.20 -6.59 5.76
C GLY A 58 -14.72 -5.83 4.55
N MET A 59 -14.34 -4.55 4.39
CA MET A 59 -14.72 -3.70 3.25
C MET A 59 -13.89 -4.05 2.00
N LYS A 60 -14.04 -5.28 1.53
CA LYS A 60 -13.20 -5.87 0.49
C LYS A 60 -13.34 -5.14 -0.84
N GLU A 61 -14.57 -4.93 -1.31
CA GLU A 61 -14.85 -4.28 -2.60
C GLU A 61 -14.24 -2.88 -2.62
N GLU A 62 -14.42 -2.10 -1.55
CA GLU A 62 -13.89 -0.75 -1.43
C GLU A 62 -12.35 -0.72 -1.39
N VAL A 63 -11.73 -1.69 -0.74
CA VAL A 63 -10.26 -1.78 -0.68
C VAL A 63 -9.67 -2.21 -2.02
N LEU A 64 -10.23 -3.23 -2.67
CA LEU A 64 -9.67 -3.79 -3.90
C LEU A 64 -9.95 -2.93 -5.14
N SER A 65 -11.04 -2.16 -5.15
CA SER A 65 -11.34 -1.20 -6.22
C SER A 65 -10.68 0.17 -6.03
N SER A 66 -10.11 0.45 -4.85
CA SER A 66 -9.49 1.73 -4.54
C SER A 66 -8.21 1.95 -5.36
N PRO A 67 -8.13 3.01 -6.20
CA PRO A 67 -6.90 3.33 -6.93
C PRO A 67 -5.75 3.70 -5.99
N GLU A 68 -6.04 4.12 -4.76
CA GLU A 68 -5.04 4.55 -3.80
C GLU A 68 -4.13 3.41 -3.30
N ILE A 69 -4.53 2.13 -3.41
CA ILE A 69 -3.62 1.00 -3.09
C ILE A 69 -2.37 0.99 -4.00
N TRP A 70 -2.48 1.57 -5.20
CA TRP A 70 -1.40 1.69 -6.18
C TRP A 70 -0.44 2.85 -5.90
N GLN A 71 -0.80 3.78 -5.02
CA GLN A 71 0.03 4.95 -4.68
C GLN A 71 1.12 4.64 -3.65
N CYS A 72 1.03 3.51 -2.93
CA CYS A 72 2.08 3.11 -1.99
C CYS A 72 3.42 2.95 -2.70
N SER A 73 4.44 3.67 -2.25
CA SER A 73 5.80 3.64 -2.81
C SER A 73 6.64 2.45 -2.35
N GLN A 74 6.07 1.50 -1.59
CA GLN A 74 6.80 0.34 -1.05
C GLN A 74 8.10 0.73 -0.31
N CYS A 75 8.09 1.85 0.43
CA CYS A 75 9.27 2.31 1.19
C CYS A 75 9.50 1.60 2.53
N HIS A 76 8.58 0.73 2.96
CA HIS A 76 8.64 -0.07 4.20
C HIS A 76 8.77 0.69 5.54
N VAL A 77 8.69 2.03 5.57
CA VAL A 77 8.70 2.81 6.84
C VAL A 77 7.60 2.33 7.81
N CYS A 78 6.42 2.04 7.29
CA CYS A 78 5.30 1.54 8.09
C CYS A 78 5.56 0.17 8.72
N VAL A 79 6.40 -0.67 8.09
CA VAL A 79 6.80 -1.99 8.61
C VAL A 79 7.81 -1.79 9.73
N ALA A 80 8.83 -0.98 9.50
CA ALA A 80 9.90 -0.72 10.46
C ALA A 80 9.40 -0.13 11.79
N HIS A 81 8.36 0.71 11.74
CA HIS A 81 7.85 1.40 12.92
C HIS A 81 6.58 0.78 13.52
N CYS A 82 6.08 -0.35 13.00
CA CYS A 82 4.84 -0.92 13.53
C CYS A 82 5.09 -1.57 14.91
N PRO A 83 4.44 -1.12 16.00
CA PRO A 83 4.60 -1.72 17.33
C PRO A 83 3.94 -3.09 17.46
N GLN A 84 3.18 -3.52 16.45
CA GLN A 84 2.52 -4.83 16.38
C GLN A 84 3.09 -5.71 15.26
N ASP A 85 4.19 -5.25 14.63
CA ASP A 85 4.85 -5.91 13.50
C ASP A 85 3.87 -6.26 12.35
N VAL A 86 2.90 -5.37 12.12
CA VAL A 86 2.02 -5.44 10.95
C VAL A 86 2.81 -4.96 9.74
N ARG A 87 2.94 -5.83 8.75
CA ARG A 87 3.73 -5.55 7.56
C ARG A 87 2.89 -4.87 6.47
N PHE A 88 2.47 -3.63 6.72
CA PHE A 88 1.49 -2.93 5.87
C PHE A 88 1.91 -2.80 4.40
N ALA A 89 3.20 -2.57 4.11
CA ALA A 89 3.71 -2.51 2.74
C ALA A 89 3.50 -3.84 1.99
N ASP A 90 3.72 -4.97 2.68
CA ASP A 90 3.50 -6.32 2.13
C ASP A 90 2.01 -6.61 1.96
N ILE A 91 1.17 -6.13 2.90
CA ILE A 91 -0.30 -6.19 2.77
C ILE A 91 -0.74 -5.42 1.52
N ILE A 92 -0.20 -4.23 1.23
CA ILE A 92 -0.52 -3.52 -0.02
C ILE A 92 -0.15 -4.35 -1.25
N ARG A 93 1.00 -5.04 -1.25
CA ARG A 93 1.38 -5.93 -2.36
C ARG A 93 0.35 -7.05 -2.55
N ILE A 94 -0.09 -7.67 -1.45
CA ILE A 94 -1.17 -8.66 -1.44
C ILE A 94 -2.45 -8.09 -2.05
N LEU A 95 -2.87 -6.89 -1.61
CA LEU A 95 -4.09 -6.23 -2.10
C LEU A 95 -4.04 -5.91 -3.59
N ARG A 96 -2.90 -5.45 -4.11
CA ARG A 96 -2.71 -5.22 -5.55
C ARG A 96 -2.86 -6.51 -6.34
N GLN A 97 -2.27 -7.60 -5.85
CA GLN A 97 -2.39 -8.91 -6.47
C GLN A 97 -3.86 -9.39 -6.46
N MET A 98 -4.53 -9.32 -5.31
CA MET A 98 -5.96 -9.66 -5.19
C MET A 98 -6.84 -8.80 -6.12
N SER A 99 -6.55 -7.50 -6.22
CA SER A 99 -7.28 -6.58 -7.10
C SER A 99 -7.20 -7.00 -8.56
N VAL A 100 -6.04 -7.48 -9.02
CA VAL A 100 -5.86 -8.03 -10.37
C VAL A 100 -6.53 -9.40 -10.53
N GLU A 101 -6.29 -10.32 -9.59
CA GLU A 101 -6.85 -11.69 -9.62
C GLU A 101 -8.37 -11.71 -9.65
N GLU A 102 -9.00 -10.78 -8.94
CA GLU A 102 -10.45 -10.70 -8.79
C GLU A 102 -11.11 -9.70 -9.76
N GLY A 103 -10.34 -9.08 -10.66
CA GLY A 103 -10.85 -8.21 -11.72
C GLY A 103 -11.27 -6.80 -11.27
N TYR A 104 -10.85 -6.34 -10.09
CA TYR A 104 -11.05 -4.96 -9.65
C TYR A 104 -10.10 -3.96 -10.33
N ALA A 105 -8.94 -4.42 -10.76
CA ALA A 105 -7.99 -3.65 -11.56
C ALA A 105 -7.77 -4.32 -12.92
N PRO A 106 -7.42 -3.55 -13.97
CA PRO A 106 -6.99 -4.12 -15.24
C PRO A 106 -5.82 -5.10 -15.05
N GLY A 107 -5.82 -6.19 -15.83
CA GLY A 107 -4.79 -7.24 -15.73
C GLY A 107 -3.35 -6.75 -15.92
N ASP A 108 -3.17 -5.62 -16.61
CA ASP A 108 -1.86 -5.01 -16.89
C ASP A 108 -1.46 -3.89 -15.92
N MET A 109 -2.27 -3.62 -14.87
CA MET A 109 -2.02 -2.53 -13.92
C MET A 109 -0.68 -2.68 -13.18
N LEU A 110 -0.33 -3.91 -12.76
CA LEU A 110 0.95 -4.18 -12.10
C LEU A 110 2.14 -3.78 -12.98
N LYS A 111 2.11 -4.18 -14.25
CA LYS A 111 3.15 -3.86 -15.22
C LYS A 111 3.27 -2.36 -15.47
N LYS A 112 2.14 -1.67 -15.63
CA LYS A 112 2.11 -0.21 -15.82
C LYS A 112 2.71 0.54 -14.63
N VAL A 113 2.43 0.11 -13.41
CA VAL A 113 3.01 0.73 -12.20
C VAL A 113 4.51 0.43 -12.11
N GLU A 114 4.94 -0.78 -12.47
CA GLU A 114 6.37 -1.11 -12.56
C GLU A 114 7.10 -0.26 -13.59
N ASP A 115 6.51 -0.03 -14.77
CA ASP A 115 7.08 0.84 -15.81
C ASP A 115 7.25 2.28 -15.30
N ILE A 116 6.27 2.81 -14.55
CA ILE A 116 6.37 4.13 -13.90
C ILE A 116 7.52 4.15 -12.88
N ASP A 117 7.63 3.14 -12.03
CA ASP A 117 8.68 3.05 -11.02
C ASP A 117 10.08 3.02 -11.66
N VAL A 118 10.24 2.28 -12.77
CA VAL A 118 11.50 2.23 -13.53
C VAL A 118 11.85 3.60 -14.09
N ASP A 119 10.88 4.32 -14.67
CA ASP A 119 11.11 5.64 -15.23
C ASP A 119 11.51 6.66 -14.16
N LEU A 120 10.80 6.69 -13.03
CA LEU A 120 11.14 7.57 -11.90
C LEU A 120 12.54 7.29 -11.35
N ARG A 121 12.96 6.02 -11.30
CA ARG A 121 14.32 5.65 -10.87
C ARG A 121 15.38 6.16 -11.85
N LYS A 122 15.13 6.08 -13.16
CA LYS A 122 16.03 6.64 -14.19
C LYS A 122 16.18 8.14 -14.03
N GLN A 123 15.07 8.87 -13.89
CA GLN A 123 15.07 10.31 -13.68
C GLN A 123 15.86 10.69 -12.41
N ARG A 124 15.62 9.96 -11.31
CA ARG A 124 16.36 10.20 -10.05
C ARG A 124 17.86 9.99 -10.21
N ILE A 125 18.29 8.92 -10.90
CA ILE A 125 19.72 8.66 -11.14
C ILE A 125 20.35 9.82 -11.92
N ALA A 126 19.73 10.24 -13.02
CA ALA A 126 20.24 11.33 -13.85
C ALA A 126 20.40 12.64 -13.05
N LEU A 127 19.37 13.04 -12.29
CA LEU A 127 19.42 14.25 -11.47
C LEU A 127 20.50 14.19 -10.38
N VAL A 128 20.70 13.03 -9.74
CA VAL A 128 21.74 12.86 -8.72
C VAL A 128 23.15 12.91 -9.34
N GLU A 129 23.34 12.33 -10.53
CA GLU A 129 24.60 12.40 -11.26
C GLU A 129 24.96 13.84 -11.65
N GLU A 130 23.98 14.63 -12.10
CA GLU A 130 24.16 16.06 -12.40
C GLU A 130 24.59 16.84 -11.14
N LEU A 131 23.85 16.69 -10.03
CA LEU A 131 24.19 17.33 -8.76
C LEU A 131 25.59 16.96 -8.26
N THR A 132 26.00 15.70 -8.41
CA THR A 132 27.31 15.23 -7.95
C THR A 132 28.46 15.81 -8.80
N LYS A 133 28.23 16.04 -10.09
CA LYS A 133 29.20 16.71 -10.98
C LYS A 133 29.37 18.18 -10.60
N GLU A 134 28.31 18.86 -10.21
CA GLU A 134 28.35 20.25 -9.74
C GLU A 134 29.13 20.39 -8.43
N MET A 135 29.00 19.44 -7.51
CA MET A 135 29.74 19.43 -6.24
C MET A 135 31.24 19.13 -6.38
N SER A 136 31.67 18.60 -7.52
CA SER A 136 33.07 18.23 -7.78
C SER A 136 33.87 19.35 -8.50
N LYS A 137 33.25 20.51 -8.74
CA LYS A 137 33.87 21.74 -9.26
C LYS A 137 34.07 22.73 -8.12
#